data_AF-A0A9D7M463-F1
#
_entry.id   AF-A0A9D7M463-F1
#
_cell.length_a   1.000
_cell.length_b   1.000
_cell.length_c   1.000
_cell.angle_alpha   90.00
_cell.angle_beta   90.00
_cell.angle_gamma   90.00
#
_symmetry.space_group_name_H-M   'P 1'
#
loop_
_entity.id
_entity.type
_entity.pdbx_description
1 polymer ?
#
loop_
_entity_poly.entity_id
_entity_poly.type
_entity_poly.pdbx_seq_one_letter_code
_entity_poly.pdbx_strand_id
1 'polypeptide(L)'
;MVRPIARIINFPLQHRKVLLAIEACRSSTLGSHVELCERCAYQRITYNPCRNRHCPKCQKLNREKWVEKLSCTLLPVRYFHIVFTLPSELNRLCLCEPKNSL
;
A
#
# COMPACT_ATOMS: atom_id res chain seq x y z
N MET A 1 -6.48 10.59 -25.47
CA MET A 1 -6.88 9.19 -25.20
C MET A 1 -5.66 8.40 -24.70
N VAL A 2 -5.45 8.32 -23.39
CA VAL A 2 -4.40 7.45 -22.84
C VAL A 2 -4.91 6.01 -22.97
N ARG A 3 -4.24 5.18 -23.77
CA ARG A 3 -4.56 3.75 -23.85
C ARG A 3 -4.12 3.09 -22.53
N PRO A 4 -4.98 2.30 -21.86
CA PRO A 4 -4.61 1.65 -20.61
C PRO A 4 -3.41 0.71 -20.85
N ILE A 5 -2.35 0.84 -20.03
CA ILE A 5 -1.13 0.01 -20.09
C ILE A 5 -1.49 -1.49 -20.09
N ALA A 6 -2.58 -1.86 -19.42
CA ALA A 6 -3.10 -3.23 -19.33
C ALA A 6 -3.57 -3.84 -20.66
N ARG A 7 -3.56 -3.10 -21.78
CA ARG A 7 -4.01 -3.56 -23.11
C ARG A 7 -2.86 -3.99 -24.03
N ILE A 8 -1.62 -3.75 -23.63
CA ILE A 8 -0.41 -4.04 -24.44
C ILE A 8 0.23 -5.38 -24.05
N ILE A 9 0.03 -5.84 -22.80
CA ILE A 9 0.66 -7.04 -22.24
C ILE A 9 -0.43 -7.97 -21.67
N ASN A 10 -0.37 -9.26 -22.00
CA ASN A 10 -1.33 -10.27 -21.52
C ASN A 10 -1.04 -10.66 -20.06
N PHE A 11 -1.55 -9.89 -19.12
CA PHE A 11 -1.47 -10.19 -17.70
C PHE A 11 -2.57 -11.16 -17.25
N PRO A 12 -2.31 -12.03 -16.24
CA PRO A 12 -3.36 -12.80 -15.59
C PRO A 12 -4.48 -11.90 -15.08
N LEU A 13 -5.72 -12.41 -15.05
CA LEU A 13 -6.91 -11.60 -14.71
C LEU A 13 -6.77 -10.83 -13.38
N GLN A 14 -6.14 -11.43 -12.38
CA GLN A 14 -5.92 -10.79 -11.08
C GLN A 14 -5.06 -9.53 -11.19
N HIS A 15 -3.99 -9.58 -11.99
CA HIS A 15 -3.11 -8.43 -12.24
C HIS A 15 -3.84 -7.34 -13.03
N ARG A 16 -4.64 -7.71 -14.03
CA ARG A 16 -5.47 -6.74 -14.79
C ARG A 16 -6.46 -6.00 -13.87
N LYS A 17 -7.13 -6.72 -12.96
CA LYS A 17 -8.01 -6.10 -11.95
C LYS A 17 -7.28 -5.11 -11.06
N VAL A 18 -6.06 -5.43 -10.64
CA VAL A 18 -5.21 -4.54 -9.84
C VAL A 18 -4.84 -3.28 -10.64
N LEU A 19 -4.35 -3.45 -11.87
CA LEU A 19 -3.96 -2.33 -12.73
C LEU A 19 -5.13 -1.37 -12.99
N LEU A 20 -6.31 -1.90 -13.33
CA LEU A 20 -7.51 -1.08 -13.53
C LEU A 20 -7.94 -0.34 -12.26
N ALA A 21 -7.86 -1.00 -11.10
CA ALA A 21 -8.16 -0.35 -9.82
C ALA A 21 -7.16 0.78 -9.51
N ILE A 22 -5.88 0.61 -9.84
CA ILE A 22 -4.85 1.65 -9.64
C ILE A 22 -5.07 2.82 -10.58
N GLU A 23 -5.42 2.56 -11.84
CA GLU A 23 -5.71 3.58 -12.85
C GLU A 23 -6.93 4.43 -12.46
N ALA A 24 -8.02 3.80 -12.00
CA ALA A 24 -9.23 4.49 -11.55
C ALA A 24 -9.08 5.20 -10.19
N CYS A 25 -7.97 4.98 -9.47
CA CYS A 25 -7.81 5.50 -8.12
C CYS A 25 -7.69 7.04 -8.11
N ARG A 26 -8.54 7.69 -7.31
CA ARG A 26 -8.65 9.15 -7.17
C ARG A 26 -9.05 9.85 -8.49
N SER A 27 -9.89 9.19 -9.30
CA SER A 27 -10.53 9.78 -10.47
C SER A 27 -12.05 9.85 -10.30
N SER A 28 -12.71 10.56 -11.21
CA SER A 28 -14.18 10.63 -11.29
C SER A 28 -14.86 9.27 -11.45
N THR A 29 -14.15 8.26 -11.95
CA THR A 29 -14.66 6.89 -12.15
C THR A 29 -15.16 6.24 -10.86
N LEU A 30 -14.59 6.60 -9.71
CA LEU A 30 -14.96 6.05 -8.39
C LEU A 30 -15.88 6.96 -7.58
N GLY A 31 -16.36 8.05 -8.19
CA GLY A 31 -17.12 9.09 -7.52
C GLY A 31 -16.26 9.97 -6.61
N SER A 32 -16.92 10.94 -5.97
CA SER A 32 -16.29 11.92 -5.10
C SER A 32 -17.22 12.32 -3.95
N HIS A 33 -16.64 12.96 -2.94
CA HIS A 33 -17.38 13.71 -1.93
C HIS A 33 -16.94 15.17 -1.98
N VAL A 34 -17.84 16.06 -1.57
CA VAL A 34 -17.57 17.49 -1.44
C VAL A 34 -17.41 17.80 0.03
N GLU A 35 -16.27 18.37 0.39
CA GLU A 35 -16.01 18.90 1.72
C GLU A 35 -16.31 20.40 1.69
N LEU A 36 -17.12 20.87 2.64
CA LEU A 36 -17.44 22.28 2.81
C LEU A 36 -16.74 22.81 4.07
N CYS A 37 -15.99 23.90 3.93
CA CYS A 37 -15.47 24.62 5.08
C CYS A 37 -16.59 25.45 5.71
N GLU A 38 -16.99 25.14 6.94
CA GLU A 38 -18.05 25.85 7.66
C GLU A 38 -17.70 27.32 7.96
N ARG A 39 -16.39 27.69 7.94
CA ARG A 39 -15.93 29.04 8.29
C ARG A 39 -15.88 30.01 7.11
N CYS A 40 -15.55 29.53 5.91
CA CYS A 40 -15.37 30.38 4.73
C CYS A 40 -16.16 29.91 3.50
N ALA A 41 -17.03 28.91 3.66
CA ALA A 41 -17.83 28.29 2.61
C ALA A 41 -17.01 27.70 1.43
N TYR A 42 -15.70 27.58 1.56
CA TYR A 42 -14.86 26.95 0.54
C TYR A 42 -15.24 25.48 0.35
N GLN A 43 -15.43 25.09 -0.91
CA GLN A 43 -15.76 23.72 -1.29
C GLN A 43 -14.56 23.02 -1.92
N ARG A 44 -14.26 21.81 -1.46
CA ARG A 44 -13.21 20.95 -2.01
C ARG A 44 -13.81 19.63 -2.47
N ILE A 45 -13.58 19.28 -3.72
CA ILE A 45 -13.97 17.98 -4.27
C ILE A 45 -12.83 16.99 -4.05
N THR A 46 -13.12 15.89 -3.37
CA THR A 46 -12.16 14.81 -3.15
C THR A 46 -12.66 13.53 -3.80
N TYR A 47 -11.89 12.97 -4.73
CA TYR A 47 -12.21 11.69 -5.38
C TYR A 47 -11.93 10.50 -4.46
N ASN A 48 -12.76 9.46 -4.57
CA ASN A 48 -12.67 8.28 -3.73
C ASN A 48 -11.43 7.42 -4.08
N PRO A 49 -10.80 6.80 -3.07
CA PRO A 49 -9.71 5.85 -3.29
C PRO A 49 -10.23 4.50 -3.80
N CYS A 50 -9.41 3.77 -4.58
CA CYS A 50 -9.78 2.43 -5.06
C CYS A 50 -9.70 1.33 -4.00
N ARG A 51 -9.11 1.63 -2.82
CA ARG A 51 -8.96 0.72 -1.67
C ARG A 51 -8.22 -0.60 -1.96
N ASN A 52 -7.52 -0.71 -3.10
CA ASN A 52 -6.72 -1.89 -3.40
C ASN A 52 -5.41 -1.89 -2.57
N ARG A 53 -5.06 -3.04 -1.97
CA ARG A 53 -3.83 -3.21 -1.17
C ARG A 53 -2.53 -2.95 -1.94
N HIS A 54 -2.56 -3.11 -3.27
CA HIS A 54 -1.40 -2.88 -4.13
C HIS A 54 -1.31 -1.44 -4.64
N CYS A 55 -2.30 -0.59 -4.34
CA CYS A 55 -2.32 0.78 -4.85
C CYS A 55 -1.37 1.68 -4.06
N PRO A 56 -0.31 2.24 -4.69
CA PRO A 56 0.64 3.11 -4.00
C PRO A 56 -0.02 4.38 -3.48
N LYS A 57 -1.01 4.93 -4.19
CA LYS A 57 -1.77 6.12 -3.75
C LYS A 57 -2.55 5.85 -2.45
N CYS A 58 -3.17 4.67 -2.33
CA CYS A 58 -3.97 4.32 -1.16
C CYS A 58 -3.10 3.93 0.03
N GLN A 59 -1.99 3.22 -0.21
CA GLN A 59 -1.13 2.71 0.86
C GLN A 59 -0.06 3.70 1.32
N LYS A 60 0.13 4.84 0.63
CA LYS A 60 1.18 5.82 0.95
C LYS A 60 1.18 6.21 2.43
N LEU A 61 0.03 6.67 2.95
CA LEU A 61 -0.05 7.13 4.34
C LEU A 61 0.21 6.01 5.35
N ASN A 62 -0.31 4.80 5.09
CA ASN A 62 -0.07 3.65 5.97
C ASN A 62 1.41 3.27 5.98
N ARG A 63 2.06 3.31 4.81
CA ARG A 63 3.50 3.07 4.67
C ARG A 63 4.30 4.13 5.43
N GLU A 64 3.97 5.41 5.27
CA GLU A 64 4.67 6.51 5.96
C GLU A 64 4.54 6.38 7.48
N LYS A 65 3.33 6.13 8.00
CA LYS A 65 3.11 5.87 9.43
C LYS A 65 3.91 4.67 9.94
N TRP A 66 3.99 3.60 9.14
CA TRP A 66 4.79 2.43 9.50
C TRP A 66 6.28 2.72 9.52
N VAL A 67 6.79 3.44 8.50
CA VAL A 67 8.20 3.88 8.44
C VAL A 67 8.54 4.77 9.63
N GLU A 68 7.68 5.74 9.96
CA GLU A 68 7.87 6.64 11.10
C GLU A 68 7.93 5.87 12.42
N LYS A 69 6.96 4.97 12.65
CA LYS A 69 6.92 4.13 13.86
C LYS A 69 8.18 3.28 14.00
N LEU A 70 8.64 2.66 12.91
CA LEU A 70 9.88 1.88 12.94
C LEU A 70 11.10 2.77 13.14
N SER A 71 11.16 3.94 12.50
CA SER A 71 12.30 4.85 12.61
C SER A 71 12.52 5.29 14.07
N CYS A 72 11.45 5.46 14.85
CA CYS A 72 11.56 5.73 16.29
C CYS A 72 12.17 4.59 17.11
N THR A 73 12.15 3.36 16.60
CA THR A 73 12.74 2.18 17.26
C THR A 73 14.16 1.86 16.77
N LEU A 74 14.63 2.51 15.71
CA LEU A 74 15.95 2.27 15.15
C LEU A 74 17.01 3.03 15.95
N LEU A 75 18.10 2.34 16.26
CA LEU A 75 19.32 2.91 16.81
C LEU A 75 20.04 3.74 15.74
N PRO A 76 20.74 4.83 16.09
CA PRO A 76 21.45 5.69 15.15
C PRO A 76 22.77 5.06 14.68
N VAL A 77 22.70 3.86 14.10
CA VAL A 77 23.84 3.07 13.61
C VAL A 77 23.60 2.59 12.18
N ARG A 78 24.64 2.10 11.50
CA ARG A 78 24.49 1.53 10.16
C ARG A 78 23.85 0.14 10.25
N TYR A 79 22.82 -0.09 9.44
CA TYR A 79 22.12 -1.36 9.35
C TYR A 79 22.59 -2.17 8.13
N PHE A 80 22.72 -3.48 8.30
CA PHE A 80 22.93 -4.44 7.22
C PHE A 80 21.79 -5.47 7.26
N HIS A 81 21.07 -5.63 6.15
CA HIS A 81 20.00 -6.62 6.04
C HIS A 81 20.59 -7.93 5.51
N ILE A 82 20.63 -8.96 6.37
CA ILE A 82 21.13 -10.29 6.04
C ILE A 82 19.93 -11.24 5.94
N VAL A 83 19.79 -11.90 4.80
CA VAL A 83 18.78 -12.95 4.60
C VAL A 83 19.51 -14.28 4.52
N PHE A 84 19.11 -15.25 5.34
CA PHE A 84 19.65 -16.60 5.35
C PHE A 84 18.54 -17.62 5.55
N THR A 85 18.76 -18.83 5.03
CA THR A 85 17.84 -19.95 5.23
C THR A 85 18.05 -20.52 6.63
N LEU A 86 16.98 -20.68 7.39
CA LEU A 86 17.06 -21.34 8.71
C LEU A 86 17.30 -22.85 8.54
N PRO A 87 18.16 -23.47 9.38
CA PRO A 87 18.28 -24.92 9.46
C PRO A 87 16.93 -25.59 9.74
N SER A 88 16.70 -26.73 9.09
CA SER A 88 15.41 -27.43 9.11
C SER A 88 14.96 -27.87 10.52
N GLU A 89 15.92 -28.10 11.40
CA GLU A 89 15.77 -28.50 12.79
C GLU A 89 15.01 -27.43 13.61
N LEU A 90 15.11 -26.16 13.21
CA LEU A 90 14.47 -25.03 13.88
C LEU A 90 13.02 -24.78 13.41
N ASN A 91 12.54 -25.49 12.38
CA ASN A 91 11.21 -25.27 11.83
C ASN A 91 10.09 -25.48 12.86
N ARG A 92 10.23 -26.47 13.75
CA ARG A 92 9.23 -26.72 14.82
C ARG A 92 9.10 -25.52 15.76
N LEU A 93 10.21 -24.89 16.14
CA LEU A 93 10.20 -23.72 17.02
C LEU A 93 9.51 -22.52 16.35
N CYS A 94 9.75 -22.33 15.04
CA CYS A 94 9.12 -21.26 14.27
C CYS A 94 7.59 -21.41 14.18
N LEU A 95 7.07 -22.64 14.27
CA LEU A 95 5.63 -22.93 14.24
C LEU A 95 4.93 -22.69 15.58
N CYS A 96 5.66 -22.78 16.70
CA CYS A 96 5.08 -22.67 18.03
C CYS A 96 4.68 -21.24 18.43
N GLU A 97 5.44 -20.22 18.02
CA GLU A 97 5.22 -18.82 18.43
C GLU A 97 5.36 -17.82 17.25
N PRO A 98 4.45 -17.84 16.27
CA PRO A 98 4.57 -17.04 15.05
C PRO A 98 4.43 -15.53 15.27
N LYS A 99 4.06 -15.08 16.47
CA LYS A 99 3.85 -13.66 16.80
C LYS A 99 5.04 -13.00 17.49
N ASN A 100 6.02 -13.80 17.96
CA ASN A 100 7.20 -13.35 18.72
C ASN A 100 8.53 -13.55 17.98
N SER A 101 8.50 -14.06 16.74
CA SER A 101 9.67 -14.16 15.90
C SER A 101 10.05 -12.79 15.33
N LEU A 102 10.88 -12.07 16.09
CA LEU A 102 11.67 -10.86 15.77
C LEU A 102 10.95 -9.73 15.01
#